data_AF-A0A200JE30-F1
#
_entry.id   AF-A0A200JE30-F1
#
_cell.length_a   1.000
_cell.length_b   1.000
_cell.length_c   1.000
_cell.angle_alpha   90.00
_cell.angle_beta   90.00
_cell.angle_gamma   90.00
#
_symmetry.space_group_name_H-M   'P 1'
#
loop_
_entity.id
_entity.type
_entity.pdbx_description
1 polymer ?
#
loop_
_entity_poly.entity_id
_entity_poly.type
_entity_poly.pdbx_seq_one_letter_code
_entity_poly.pdbx_strand_id
1 'polypeptide(L)' 'MQFYGIDALIRIICHMLFIYVSFWAMQSIRIEQFFKAHLTNQVRLLIVLFSIVIGYTVSSFFLEFIALCRNLFIVFFQ' A
#
# COMPACT_ATOMS: atom_id res chain seq x y z
N MET A 1 -18.50 19.40 8.69
CA MET A 1 -18.17 19.29 7.25
C MET A 1 -16.67 19.34 6.94
N GLN A 2 -15.83 20.12 7.67
CA GLN A 2 -14.37 20.15 7.44
C GLN A 2 -13.61 18.88 7.88
N PHE A 3 -14.06 18.17 8.92
CA PHE A 3 -13.37 16.96 9.42
C PHE A 3 -13.27 15.84 8.37
N TYR A 4 -14.32 15.62 7.57
CA TYR A 4 -14.32 14.60 6.51
C TYR A 4 -13.28 14.84 5.42
N GLY A 5 -12.93 16.10 5.14
CA GLY A 5 -11.91 16.43 4.14
C GLY A 5 -10.51 16.02 4.58
N ILE A 6 -10.20 16.20 5.87
CA ILE A 6 -8.89 15.85 6.44
C ILE A 6 -8.73 14.33 6.51
N ASP A 7 -9.76 13.60 6.96
CA ASP A 7 -9.76 12.14 6.96
C ASP A 7 -9.56 11.56 5.55
N ALA A 8 -10.25 12.11 4.54
CA ALA A 8 -10.10 11.68 3.15
C ALA A 8 -8.68 11.99 2.60
N LEU A 9 -8.13 13.16 2.93
CA LEU A 9 -6.77 13.55 2.52
C LEU A 9 -5.72 12.61 3.12
N ILE A 10 -5.81 12.32 4.42
CA ILE A 10 -4.91 11.37 5.10
C ILE A 10 -5.00 10.00 4.44
N ARG A 11 -6.20 9.54 4.10
CA ARG A 11 -6.43 8.26 3.42
C ARG A 11 -5.69 8.19 2.08
N ILE A 12 -5.85 9.22 1.25
CA ILE A 12 -5.20 9.30 -0.08
C ILE A 12 -3.68 9.32 0.05
N ILE A 13 -3.15 10.13 0.97
CA ILE A 13 -1.69 10.23 1.20
C ILE A 13 -1.14 8.89 1.70
N CYS A 14 -1.85 8.21 2.60
CA CYS A 14 -1.46 6.88 3.09
C CYS A 14 -1.36 5.89 1.92
N HIS A 15 -2.40 5.81 1.08
CA HIS A 15 -2.39 4.94 -0.10
C HIS A 15 -1.22 5.24 -1.03
N MET A 16 -0.96 6.51 -1.32
CA MET A 16 0.13 6.92 -2.20
C MET A 16 1.52 6.55 -1.61
N LEU A 17 1.73 6.77 -0.31
CA LEU A 17 2.98 6.42 0.36
C LEU A 17 3.21 4.91 0.40
N PHE A 18 2.21 4.11 0.73
CA PHE A 18 2.34 2.65 0.78
C PHE A 18 2.54 2.01 -0.58
N ILE A 19 1.93 2.56 -1.64
CA ILE A 19 2.20 2.14 -3.03
C ILE A 19 3.65 2.46 -3.39
N TYR A 20 4.14 3.65 -3.05
CA TYR A 20 5.53 4.03 -3.32
C TYR A 20 6.54 3.13 -2.59
N VAL A 21 6.30 2.86 -1.30
CA VAL A 21 7.16 1.97 -0.51
C VAL A 21 7.13 0.54 -1.06
N SER A 22 5.96 0.03 -1.46
CA SER A 22 5.86 -1.29 -2.10
C SER A 22 6.60 -1.35 -3.42
N PHE A 23 6.58 -0.26 -4.19
CA PHE A 23 7.27 -0.18 -5.48
C PHE A 23 8.79 -0.20 -5.28
N TRP A 24 9.25 0.61 -4.32
CA TRP A 24 10.64 0.67 -3.92
C TRP A 24 11.15 -0.69 -3.38
N ALA A 25 10.35 -1.37 -2.54
CA ALA A 25 10.68 -2.68 -2.00
C ALA A 25 10.76 -3.76 -3.09
N MET A 26 9.81 -3.76 -4.03
CA MET A 26 9.78 -4.71 -5.14
C MET A 26 10.90 -4.49 -6.16
N GLN A 27 11.33 -3.25 -6.36
CA GLN A 27 12.45 -2.94 -7.24
C GLN A 27 13.81 -3.45 -6.70
N SER A 28 13.93 -3.62 -5.37
CA SER A 28 15.07 -4.24 -4.69
C SER A 28 15.15 -5.76 -4.92
N ILE A 29 14.00 -6.41 -5.18
CA ILE A 29 13.98 -7.84 -5.48
C ILE A 29 14.53 -8.03 -6.90
N ARG A 30 15.68 -8.72 -7.01
CA ARG A 30 16.27 -9.14 -8.28
C ARG A 30 15.44 -10.25 -8.93
N ILE A 31 14.21 -9.92 -9.34
CA ILE A 31 13.31 -10.83 -10.08
C ILE A 31 13.95 -11.27 -11.41
N GLU A 32 14.90 -10.49 -11.94
CA GLU A 32 15.71 -10.80 -13.13
C GLU A 32 16.48 -12.12 -13.02
N GLN A 33 16.76 -12.63 -11.81
CA GLN A 33 17.42 -13.92 -11.62
C GLN A 33 16.45 -15.11 -11.71
N PHE A 34 15.14 -14.89 -11.52
CA PHE A 34 14.13 -15.95 -11.56
C PHE A 34 13.50 -16.14 -12.95
N PHE A 35 13.47 -15.10 -13.79
CA PHE A 35 12.88 -15.16 -15.13
C PHE A 35 13.96 -15.18 -16.22
N LYS A 36 13.88 -16.15 -17.14
CA LYS A 36 14.76 -16.25 -18.32
C LYS A 36 14.85 -14.89 -19.05
N ALA A 37 16.08 -14.51 -19.40
CA ALA A 37 16.52 -13.20 -19.89
C ALA A 37 15.83 -12.60 -21.14
N HIS A 38 14.78 -13.21 -21.68
CA HIS A 38 14.16 -12.81 -22.95
C HIS A 38 12.86 -11.98 -22.80
N LEU A 39 12.33 -11.77 -21.59
CA LEU A 39 11.06 -11.06 -21.35
C LEU A 39 11.16 -9.99 -20.25
N THR A 40 12.25 -9.23 -20.24
CA THR A 40 12.54 -8.19 -19.23
C THR A 40 11.46 -7.10 -19.13
N ASN A 41 10.84 -6.70 -20.25
CA ASN A 41 9.79 -5.66 -20.25
C ASN A 41 8.45 -6.15 -19.67
N GLN A 42 8.05 -7.40 -19.95
CA GLN A 42 6.81 -7.96 -19.41
C GLN A 42 6.90 -8.18 -17.90
N VAL A 43 8.07 -8.67 -17.43
CA VAL A 43 8.34 -8.86 -16.01
C VAL A 43 8.32 -7.52 -15.26
N ARG A 44 8.90 -6.46 -15.84
CA ARG A 44 8.87 -5.12 -15.24
C ARG A 44 7.44 -4.57 -15.09
N LEU A 45 6.60 -4.72 -16.12
CA LEU A 45 5.19 -4.34 -16.04
C LEU A 45 4.43 -5.13 -14.97
N LEU A 46 4.69 -6.44 -14.89
CA LEU A 46 4.12 -7.29 -13.85
C LEU A 46 4.50 -6.80 -12.46
N ILE A 47 5.78 -6.44 -12.24
CA ILE A 47 6.26 -5.90 -10.96
C ILE A 47 5.53 -4.59 -10.62
N VAL A 48 5.35 -3.68 -11.57
CA VAL A 48 4.61 -2.43 -11.33
C VAL A 48 3.16 -2.72 -10.90
N LEU A 49 2.45 -3.59 -11.64
CA LEU A 49 1.07 -3.95 -11.33
C LEU A 49 0.94 -4.63 -9.97
N PHE A 50 1.82 -5.59 -9.69
CA PHE A 50 1.81 -6.32 -8.43
C PHE A 50 2.14 -5.39 -7.25
N SER A 51 3.00 -4.39 -7.47
CA SER A 51 3.32 -3.40 -6.45
C SER A 51 2.12 -2.53 -6.09
N ILE A 52 1.28 -2.19 -7.07
CA ILE A 52 0.04 -1.44 -6.83
C ILE A 52 -0.93 -2.28 -6.01
N VAL A 53 -1.09 -3.57 -6.34
CA VAL A 53 -1.96 -4.50 -5.59
C VAL A 53 -1.48 -4.66 -4.14
N ILE A 54 -0.19 -4.91 -3.94
CA ILE A 54 0.39 -5.05 -2.59
C ILE A 54 0.27 -3.73 -1.83
N GLY A 55 0.70 -2.62 -2.42
CA GLY A 55 0.67 -1.32 -1.76
C GLY A 55 -0.74 -0.86 -1.38
N TYR A 56 -1.72 -1.11 -2.24
CA TYR A 56 -3.13 -0.85 -1.92
C TYR A 56 -3.63 -1.74 -0.77
N THR A 57 -3.28 -3.03 -0.78
CA THR A 57 -3.68 -3.98 0.27
C THR A 57 -3.08 -3.60 1.62
N VAL A 58 -1.78 -3.30 1.67
CA VAL A 58 -1.07 -2.89 2.89
C VAL A 58 -1.63 -1.56 3.42
N SER A 59 -1.87 -0.58 2.56
CA SER A 59 -2.48 0.68 2.99
C SER A 59 -3.89 0.50 3.53
N SER A 60 -4.70 -0.36 2.90
CA SER A 60 -6.07 -0.62 3.35
C SER A 60 -6.06 -1.28 4.72
N PHE A 61 -5.20 -2.30 4.90
CA PHE A 61 -4.95 -2.94 6.20
C PHE A 61 -4.52 -1.92 7.26
N PHE A 62 -3.60 -1.00 6.93
CA PHE A 62 -3.11 0.00 7.88
C PHE A 62 -4.22 0.98 8.33
N LEU A 63 -5.05 1.43 7.40
CA LEU A 63 -6.18 2.31 7.69
C LEU A 63 -7.26 1.61 8.52
N GLU A 64 -7.56 0.35 8.20
CA GLU A 64 -8.48 -0.47 9.00
C GLU A 64 -7.92 -0.71 10.40
N PHE A 65 -6.63 -0.98 10.53
CA PHE A 65 -5.97 -1.14 11.82
C PHE A 65 -6.10 0.11 12.69
N ILE A 66 -5.87 1.30 12.13
CA ILE A 66 -6.09 2.57 12.84
C ILE A 66 -7.56 2.71 13.27
N ALA A 67 -8.51 2.38 12.39
CA ALA A 67 -9.94 2.44 12.72
C ALA A 67 -10.32 1.45 13.83
N LEU A 68 -9.77 0.25 13.82
CA LEU A 68 -9.94 -0.76 14.88
C LEU A 68 -9.36 -0.27 16.21
N CYS A 69 -8.15 0.28 16.23
CA CYS A 69 -7.56 0.87 17.42
C CYS A 69 -8.41 2.00 17.98
N ARG A 70 -8.93 2.88 17.11
CA ARG A 70 -9.84 3.95 17.52
C ARG A 70 -11.13 3.41 18.13
N ASN A 71 -11.74 2.41 17.50
CA ASN A 71 -12.97 1.79 18.00
C ASN A 71 -12.76 1.08 19.34
N LEU A 72 -11.66 0.35 19.48
CA LEU A 72 -11.29 -0.32 20.72
C LEU A 72 -11.05 0.67 21.87
N PHE A 73 -10.40 1.80 21.59
CA PHE A 73 -10.23 2.86 22.58
C PHE A 73 -11.57 3.46 23.01
N ILE A 74 -12.51 3.69 22.07
CA ILE A 74 -13.85 4.19 22.39
C ILE A 74 -14.62 3.20 23.29
N VAL A 75 -14.56 1.90 23.00
CA VAL A 75 -15.23 0.87 23.79
C VAL A 75 -14.62 0.73 25.19
N PHE A 76 -13.31 0.91 25.33
CA PHE A 76 -12.63 0.75 26.62
C PHE A 76 -12.73 1.97 27.54
N PHE A 77 -12.88 3.17 26.98
CA PHE A 77 -12.93 4.44 27.72
C PHE A 77 -14.36 5.01 27.91
N GLN A 78 -15.39 4.24 27.53
CA GLN A 78 -16.81 4.55 27.76
C GLN A 78 -17.40 3.66 28.84
#